data_AF-A0A2W7L754-F1
#
_entry.id   AF-A0A2W7L754-F1
#
_cell.length_a   1.000
_cell.length_b   1.000
_cell.length_c   1.000
_cell.angle_alpha   90.00
_cell.angle_beta   90.00
_cell.angle_gamma   90.00
#
_symmetry.space_group_name_H-M   'P 1'
#
loop_
_entity.id
_entity.type
_entity.pdbx_description
1 polymer ?
#
loop_
_entity_poly.entity_id
_entity_poly.type
_entity_poly.pdbx_seq_one_letter_code
_entity_poly.pdbx_strand_id
1 'polypeptide(L)'
;MSTLVDVQLPPLAELEDASLLDYRQAERGGQATRAQLQRQAKGAPWRLHLHAHDSLALALALPPLTGKRLSAAVGCAVQGLVLGDVGQVHVAHGPRQADGQVAVAWLGLAQMARLQAWLQADGIRVAGLFARQDDTASSVDLAGGLAGPVKSPALGRTLAIWGAAAVIWCLGLNLYAAHLADEGERLRAYMVAQVRMAFPQLPVVLNPLQQARQQLQGGQGGAGSGLAALLDGAGQVMPFLAGNVEALDYQDGVLRLTPLDDGGKAPADSAWQADLAARGIEGQASGQGWTLRAANPSGEELAHVD
;
A
#
# COMPACT_ATOMS: atom_id res chain seq x y z
N MET A 1 -37.74 -44.23 6.08
CA MET A 1 -37.53 -43.22 5.02
C MET A 1 -38.48 -42.07 5.34
N SER A 2 -38.01 -40.84 5.56
CA SER A 2 -38.91 -39.72 5.82
C SER A 2 -39.58 -39.29 4.53
N THR A 3 -40.91 -39.37 4.49
CA THR A 3 -41.70 -38.97 3.32
C THR A 3 -41.68 -37.45 3.18
N LEU A 4 -41.23 -36.97 2.02
CA LEU A 4 -41.19 -35.54 1.69
C LEU A 4 -42.60 -34.95 1.64
N VAL A 5 -42.72 -33.72 2.14
CA VAL A 5 -43.96 -32.93 2.11
C VAL A 5 -43.76 -31.79 1.13
N ASP A 6 -44.52 -31.77 0.05
CA ASP A 6 -44.63 -30.61 -0.83
C ASP A 6 -45.64 -29.64 -0.23
N VAL A 7 -45.25 -28.38 -0.03
CA VAL A 7 -46.08 -27.33 0.57
C VAL A 7 -46.13 -26.16 -0.39
N GLN A 8 -47.33 -25.78 -0.82
CA GLN A 8 -47.57 -24.59 -1.61
C GLN A 8 -47.78 -23.40 -0.67
N LEU A 9 -46.95 -22.38 -0.84
CA LEU A 9 -47.02 -21.16 -0.03
C LEU A 9 -48.03 -20.19 -0.65
N PRO A 10 -48.85 -19.52 0.18
CA PRO A 10 -49.60 -18.33 -0.24
C PRO A 10 -48.63 -17.18 -0.57
N PRO A 11 -49.12 -16.05 -1.11
CA PRO A 11 -48.31 -14.86 -1.27
C PRO A 11 -47.55 -14.53 0.02
N LEU A 12 -46.23 -14.35 -0.06
CA LEU A 12 -45.39 -14.21 1.12
C LEU A 12 -45.76 -12.99 1.96
N ALA A 13 -46.36 -11.97 1.37
CA ALA A 13 -46.91 -10.81 2.07
C ALA A 13 -48.07 -11.15 3.04
N GLU A 14 -48.82 -12.21 2.75
CA GLU A 14 -49.98 -12.71 3.52
C GLU A 14 -49.62 -13.95 4.36
N LEU A 15 -48.36 -14.41 4.28
CA LEU A 15 -47.90 -15.55 5.04
C LEU A 15 -47.81 -15.20 6.53
N GLU A 16 -48.59 -15.95 7.31
CA GLU A 16 -48.68 -15.91 8.76
C GLU A 16 -48.60 -17.34 9.33
N ASP A 17 -48.53 -17.46 10.65
CA ASP A 17 -48.43 -18.76 11.33
C ASP A 17 -49.73 -19.57 11.27
N ALA A 18 -50.86 -18.88 11.20
CA ALA A 18 -52.20 -19.45 11.12
C ALA A 18 -52.70 -19.64 9.67
N SER A 19 -51.92 -19.23 8.66
CA SER A 19 -52.28 -19.42 7.26
C SER A 19 -52.45 -20.91 6.95
N LEU A 20 -53.52 -21.24 6.22
CA LEU A 20 -53.73 -22.59 5.70
C LEU A 20 -52.81 -22.79 4.49
N LEU A 21 -51.99 -23.83 4.57
CA LEU A 21 -51.04 -24.20 3.53
C LEU A 21 -51.58 -25.44 2.82
N ASP A 22 -51.68 -25.36 1.50
CA ASP A 22 -51.91 -26.55 0.69
C ASP A 22 -50.66 -27.42 0.74
N TYR A 23 -50.83 -28.69 1.12
CA TYR A 23 -49.73 -29.63 1.20
C TYR A 23 -50.07 -30.96 0.54
N ARG A 24 -49.03 -31.66 0.09
CA ARG A 24 -49.09 -33.03 -0.40
C ARG A 24 -47.94 -33.83 0.21
N GLN A 25 -48.27 -34.96 0.83
CA GLN A 25 -47.32 -35.94 1.35
C GLN A 25 -47.71 -37.32 0.84
N ALA A 26 -46.93 -37.87 -0.09
CA ALA A 26 -47.30 -39.07 -0.85
C ALA A 26 -48.72 -38.93 -1.45
N GLU A 27 -49.62 -39.86 -1.15
CA GLU A 27 -51.02 -39.88 -1.62
C GLU A 27 -51.94 -38.92 -0.83
N ARG A 28 -51.49 -38.38 0.31
CA ARG A 28 -52.31 -37.52 1.17
C ARG A 28 -52.11 -36.06 0.77
N GLY A 29 -53.20 -35.38 0.42
CA GLY A 29 -53.21 -33.94 0.21
C GLY A 29 -54.28 -33.28 1.08
N GLY A 30 -54.08 -32.00 1.40
CA GLY A 30 -55.05 -31.22 2.16
C GLY A 30 -54.55 -29.82 2.48
N GLN A 31 -55.27 -29.16 3.37
CA GLN A 31 -54.89 -27.86 3.92
C GLN A 31 -54.61 -28.00 5.40
N ALA A 32 -53.50 -27.43 5.84
CA ALA A 32 -53.12 -27.41 7.25
C ALA A 32 -52.28 -26.18 7.57
N THR A 33 -52.40 -25.73 8.82
CA THR A 33 -51.51 -24.68 9.35
C THR A 33 -50.09 -25.20 9.55
N ARG A 34 -49.11 -24.29 9.64
CA ARG A 34 -47.70 -24.64 9.92
C ARG A 34 -47.57 -25.58 11.13
N ALA A 35 -48.23 -25.23 12.23
CA ALA A 35 -48.16 -26.00 13.48
C ALA A 35 -48.82 -27.37 13.38
N GLN A 36 -49.84 -27.55 12.53
CA GLN A 36 -50.45 -28.85 12.27
C GLN A 36 -49.53 -29.72 11.42
N LEU A 37 -48.93 -29.16 10.36
CA LEU A 37 -47.98 -29.87 9.51
C LEU A 37 -46.74 -30.31 10.28
N GLN A 38 -46.19 -29.46 11.15
CA GLN A 38 -45.05 -29.82 12.01
C GLN A 38 -45.37 -31.00 12.94
N ARG A 39 -46.62 -31.10 13.43
CA ARG A 39 -47.08 -32.21 14.27
C ARG A 39 -47.32 -33.48 13.46
N GLN A 40 -47.98 -33.37 12.30
CA GLN A 40 -48.35 -34.50 11.45
C GLN A 40 -47.16 -35.10 10.69
N ALA A 41 -46.24 -34.26 10.24
CA ALA A 41 -45.07 -34.62 9.45
C ALA A 41 -43.76 -34.31 10.21
N LYS A 42 -43.72 -34.63 11.51
CA LYS A 42 -42.58 -34.35 12.39
C LYS A 42 -41.28 -34.93 11.82
N GLY A 43 -40.30 -34.06 11.55
CA GLY A 43 -38.99 -34.44 11.01
C GLY A 43 -38.97 -34.77 9.52
N ALA A 44 -40.11 -34.68 8.83
CA ALA A 44 -40.17 -34.80 7.38
C ALA A 44 -39.51 -33.58 6.71
N PRO A 45 -38.75 -33.78 5.61
CA PRO A 45 -38.28 -32.67 4.79
C PRO A 45 -39.43 -32.00 4.05
N TRP A 46 -39.47 -30.68 4.06
CA TRP A 46 -40.47 -29.86 3.36
C TRP A 46 -39.86 -29.30 2.08
N ARG A 47 -40.54 -29.52 0.95
CA ARG A 47 -40.30 -28.80 -0.29
C ARG A 47 -41.30 -27.67 -0.39
N LEU A 48 -40.80 -26.44 -0.44
CA LEU A 48 -41.63 -25.25 -0.47
C LEU A 48 -41.77 -24.76 -1.90
N HIS A 49 -43.00 -24.48 -2.32
CA HIS A 49 -43.32 -23.93 -3.63
C HIS A 49 -43.90 -22.53 -3.44
N LEU A 50 -43.22 -21.53 -3.97
CA LEU A 50 -43.59 -20.12 -3.86
C LEU A 50 -44.86 -19.81 -4.66
N HIS A 51 -45.55 -18.74 -4.28
CA HIS A 51 -46.63 -18.19 -5.09
C HIS A 51 -46.07 -17.52 -6.36
N ALA A 52 -46.85 -17.51 -7.44
CA ALA A 52 -46.47 -16.89 -8.72
C ALA A 52 -46.23 -15.37 -8.64
N HIS A 53 -46.70 -14.72 -7.57
CA HIS A 53 -46.49 -13.29 -7.33
C HIS A 53 -45.12 -12.97 -6.72
N ASP A 54 -44.52 -13.91 -5.99
CA ASP A 54 -43.28 -13.66 -5.24
C ASP A 54 -42.04 -14.11 -5.99
N SER A 55 -42.21 -15.02 -6.95
CA SER A 55 -41.10 -15.61 -7.69
C SER A 55 -41.40 -15.75 -9.16
N LEU A 56 -40.35 -15.66 -9.98
CA LEU A 56 -40.42 -15.92 -11.41
C LEU A 56 -39.38 -16.99 -11.74
N ALA A 57 -39.79 -17.99 -12.52
CA ALA A 57 -38.89 -18.98 -13.11
C ALA A 57 -39.05 -19.00 -14.63
N LEU A 58 -37.94 -19.10 -15.34
CA LEU A 58 -37.91 -19.16 -16.80
C LEU A 58 -36.67 -19.89 -17.31
N ALA A 59 -36.63 -20.16 -18.60
CA ALA A 59 -35.47 -20.70 -19.30
C ALA A 59 -34.78 -19.61 -20.12
N LEU A 60 -33.46 -19.48 -19.98
CA LEU A 60 -32.63 -18.55 -20.74
C LEU A 60 -31.73 -19.30 -21.72
N ALA A 61 -31.78 -18.91 -23.00
CA ALA A 61 -30.82 -19.37 -23.99
C ALA A 61 -29.48 -18.67 -23.73
N LEU A 62 -28.46 -19.43 -23.30
CA LEU A 62 -27.13 -18.89 -22.99
C LEU A 62 -26.05 -19.57 -23.85
N PRO A 63 -24.95 -18.86 -24.17
CA PRO A 63 -23.80 -19.45 -24.86
C PRO A 63 -23.22 -20.63 -24.06
N PRO A 64 -22.45 -21.54 -24.68
CA PRO A 64 -21.89 -22.72 -24.03
C PRO A 64 -20.78 -22.35 -23.03
N LEU A 65 -21.20 -21.84 -21.88
CA LEU A 65 -20.37 -21.43 -20.76
C LEU A 65 -20.60 -22.37 -19.58
N THR A 66 -19.59 -22.48 -18.72
CA THR A 66 -19.65 -23.32 -17.52
C THR A 66 -19.15 -22.56 -16.28
N GLY A 67 -19.54 -23.06 -15.10
CA GLY A 67 -19.10 -22.53 -13.81
C GLY A 67 -19.33 -21.02 -13.67
N LYS A 68 -18.29 -20.30 -13.23
CA LYS A 68 -18.38 -18.84 -12.96
C LYS A 68 -18.79 -18.00 -14.18
N ARG A 69 -18.42 -18.43 -15.39
CA ARG A 69 -18.78 -17.70 -16.63
C ARG A 69 -20.26 -17.84 -16.93
N LEU A 70 -20.83 -19.02 -16.68
CA LEU A 70 -22.27 -19.24 -16.77
C LEU A 70 -23.01 -18.37 -15.75
N SER A 71 -22.57 -18.36 -14.50
CA SER A 71 -23.19 -17.52 -13.46
C SER A 71 -23.16 -16.02 -13.80
N ALA A 72 -22.04 -15.52 -14.35
CA ALA A 72 -21.95 -14.14 -14.80
C ALA A 72 -22.90 -13.85 -15.98
N ALA A 73 -22.99 -14.75 -16.96
CA ALA A 73 -23.90 -14.61 -18.09
C ALA A 73 -25.38 -14.61 -17.65
N VAL A 74 -25.74 -15.48 -16.70
CA VAL A 74 -27.06 -15.49 -16.05
C VAL A 74 -27.32 -14.14 -15.38
N GLY A 75 -26.38 -13.64 -14.57
CA GLY A 75 -26.51 -12.34 -13.91
C GLY A 75 -26.77 -11.20 -14.90
N CYS A 76 -25.99 -11.12 -15.99
CA CYS A 76 -26.18 -10.12 -17.03
C CYS A 76 -27.54 -10.25 -17.74
N ALA A 77 -27.96 -11.48 -18.06
CA ALA A 77 -29.23 -11.71 -18.75
C ALA A 77 -30.43 -11.37 -17.85
N VAL A 78 -30.37 -11.76 -16.57
CA VAL A 78 -31.42 -11.46 -15.59
C VAL A 78 -31.53 -9.97 -15.30
N GLN A 79 -30.41 -9.22 -15.31
CA GLN A 79 -30.44 -7.77 -15.12
C GLN A 79 -31.34 -7.05 -16.14
N GLY A 80 -31.44 -7.56 -17.37
CA GLY A 80 -32.34 -7.01 -18.40
C GLY A 80 -33.81 -7.40 -18.24
N LEU A 81 -34.11 -8.38 -17.38
CA LEU A 81 -35.45 -8.96 -17.18
C LEU A 81 -36.08 -8.54 -15.86
N VAL A 82 -35.27 -8.20 -14.85
CA VAL A 82 -35.75 -7.72 -13.56
C VAL A 82 -36.28 -6.31 -13.71
N LEU A 83 -37.57 -6.13 -13.39
CA LEU A 83 -38.20 -4.82 -13.28
C LEU A 83 -37.80 -4.18 -11.94
N GLY A 84 -36.73 -3.38 -11.94
CA GLY A 84 -36.24 -2.66 -10.75
C GLY A 84 -34.74 -2.86 -10.50
N ASP A 85 -34.34 -2.79 -9.24
CA ASP A 85 -32.94 -2.99 -8.84
C ASP A 85 -32.62 -4.49 -8.75
N VAL A 86 -31.72 -4.97 -9.61
CA VAL A 86 -31.24 -6.36 -9.61
C VAL A 86 -30.51 -6.73 -8.30
N GLY A 87 -29.98 -5.75 -7.56
CA GLY A 87 -29.40 -5.95 -6.23
C GLY A 87 -30.42 -6.33 -5.16
N GLN A 88 -31.72 -6.16 -5.43
CA GLN A 88 -32.82 -6.48 -4.53
C GLN A 88 -33.44 -7.86 -4.78
N VAL A 89 -32.88 -8.66 -5.69
CA VAL A 89 -33.37 -10.02 -5.99
C VAL A 89 -32.30 -11.07 -5.70
N HIS A 90 -32.76 -12.21 -5.19
CA HIS A 90 -31.98 -13.43 -5.13
C HIS A 90 -32.21 -14.23 -6.41
N VAL A 91 -31.13 -14.52 -7.15
CA VAL A 91 -31.17 -15.28 -8.40
C VAL A 91 -30.55 -16.66 -8.18
N ALA A 92 -31.24 -17.70 -8.63
CA ALA A 92 -30.76 -19.06 -8.62
C ALA A 92 -30.69 -19.65 -10.04
N HIS A 93 -29.70 -20.52 -10.18
CA HIS A 93 -29.16 -21.18 -11.35
C HIS A 93 -29.29 -22.70 -11.55
N GLY A 94 -29.88 -23.20 -12.64
CA GLY A 94 -29.62 -24.57 -13.09
C GLY A 94 -28.30 -24.73 -13.87
N PRO A 95 -27.86 -25.97 -14.15
CA PRO A 95 -26.86 -26.22 -15.18
C PRO A 95 -27.42 -25.89 -16.58
N ARG A 96 -26.53 -25.66 -17.55
CA ARG A 96 -26.93 -25.55 -18.95
C ARG A 96 -27.31 -26.91 -19.51
N GLN A 97 -28.49 -26.99 -20.09
CA GLN A 97 -29.05 -28.18 -20.70
C GLN A 97 -28.49 -28.40 -22.12
N ALA A 98 -28.73 -29.60 -22.67
CA ALA A 98 -28.24 -29.98 -24.00
C ALA A 98 -28.86 -29.14 -25.14
N ASP A 99 -30.09 -28.65 -24.94
CA ASP A 99 -30.80 -27.72 -25.83
C ASP A 99 -30.24 -26.28 -25.76
N GLY A 100 -29.32 -26.03 -24.83
CA GLY A 100 -28.70 -24.74 -24.59
C GLY A 100 -29.48 -23.78 -23.70
N GLN A 101 -30.56 -24.24 -23.10
CA GLN A 101 -31.32 -23.51 -22.11
C GLN A 101 -30.70 -23.63 -20.73
N VAL A 102 -30.90 -22.60 -19.92
CA VAL A 102 -30.50 -22.55 -18.51
C VAL A 102 -31.74 -22.14 -17.74
N ALA A 103 -32.20 -23.04 -16.87
CA ALA A 103 -33.28 -22.70 -15.96
C ALA A 103 -32.78 -21.67 -14.95
N VAL A 104 -33.55 -20.61 -14.77
CA VAL A 104 -33.25 -19.52 -13.85
C VAL A 104 -34.52 -19.19 -13.07
N ALA A 105 -34.38 -18.94 -11.79
CA ALA A 105 -35.45 -18.43 -10.96
C ALA A 105 -34.95 -17.27 -10.10
N TRP A 106 -35.85 -16.37 -9.73
CA TRP A 106 -35.53 -15.32 -8.76
C TRP A 106 -36.70 -14.97 -7.85
N LEU A 107 -36.36 -14.42 -6.69
CA LEU A 107 -37.24 -14.01 -5.60
C LEU A 107 -36.68 -12.72 -4.99
N GLY A 108 -37.53 -11.77 -4.62
CA GLY A 108 -37.07 -10.54 -3.96
C GLY A 108 -36.43 -10.80 -2.59
N LEU A 109 -35.38 -10.06 -2.24
CA LEU A 109 -34.64 -10.23 -0.97
C LEU A 109 -35.52 -9.95 0.26
N ALA A 110 -36.45 -9.01 0.17
CA ALA A 110 -37.40 -8.73 1.25
C ALA A 110 -38.34 -9.91 1.50
N GLN A 111 -38.86 -10.52 0.43
CA GLN A 111 -39.69 -11.71 0.49
C GLN A 111 -38.89 -12.92 1.01
N MET A 112 -37.64 -13.08 0.57
CA MET A 112 -36.72 -14.09 1.10
C MET A 112 -36.51 -13.92 2.61
N ALA A 113 -36.23 -12.70 3.08
CA ALA A 113 -36.04 -12.42 4.51
C ALA A 113 -37.30 -12.72 5.32
N ARG A 114 -38.49 -12.40 4.79
CA ARG A 114 -39.76 -12.74 5.42
C ARG A 114 -39.99 -14.24 5.51
N LEU A 115 -39.71 -14.97 4.44
CA LEU A 115 -39.81 -16.43 4.42
C LEU A 115 -38.81 -17.05 5.41
N GLN A 116 -37.56 -16.58 5.44
CA GLN A 116 -36.57 -17.00 6.43
C GLN A 116 -37.10 -16.80 7.85
N ALA A 117 -37.63 -15.62 8.18
CA ALA A 117 -38.19 -15.32 9.49
C ALA A 117 -39.34 -16.27 9.86
N TRP A 118 -40.23 -16.57 8.91
CA TRP A 118 -41.32 -17.52 9.12
C TRP A 118 -40.84 -18.97 9.29
N LEU A 119 -39.69 -19.32 8.72
CA LEU A 119 -39.05 -20.64 8.85
C LEU A 119 -38.19 -20.81 10.12
N GLN A 120 -37.86 -19.73 10.83
CA GLN A 120 -37.04 -19.80 12.07
C GLN A 120 -37.70 -20.58 13.22
N ALA A 121 -38.95 -21.02 13.07
CA ALA A 121 -39.60 -21.89 14.05
C ALA A 121 -38.91 -23.28 14.11
N ASP A 122 -38.51 -23.69 15.32
CA ASP A 122 -37.81 -24.95 15.56
C ASP A 122 -38.52 -26.15 14.89
N GLY A 123 -37.77 -26.89 14.08
CA GLY A 123 -38.17 -28.21 13.59
C GLY A 123 -38.60 -28.33 12.12
N ILE A 124 -38.60 -27.25 11.33
CA ILE A 124 -38.83 -27.34 9.88
C ILE A 124 -37.51 -27.66 9.17
N ARG A 125 -37.45 -28.82 8.51
CA ARG A 125 -36.33 -29.16 7.63
C ARG A 125 -36.70 -28.82 6.20
N VAL A 126 -36.19 -27.71 5.67
CA VAL A 126 -36.41 -27.35 4.26
C VAL A 126 -35.49 -28.19 3.37
N ALA A 127 -36.06 -28.95 2.45
CA ALA A 127 -35.34 -29.73 1.45
C ALA A 127 -35.15 -28.98 0.12
N GLY A 128 -35.89 -27.90 -0.10
CA GLY A 128 -35.71 -27.02 -1.25
C GLY A 128 -36.82 -25.98 -1.33
N LEU A 129 -36.55 -24.91 -2.07
CA LEU A 129 -37.46 -23.80 -2.32
C LEU A 129 -37.55 -23.61 -3.83
N PHE A 130 -38.75 -23.68 -4.38
CA PHE A 130 -38.97 -23.63 -5.82
C PHE A 130 -40.01 -22.57 -6.15
N ALA A 131 -39.93 -21.99 -7.35
CA ALA A 131 -41.06 -21.25 -7.89
C ALA A 131 -42.26 -22.18 -8.07
N ARG A 132 -43.47 -21.62 -8.19
CA ARG A 132 -44.70 -22.40 -8.39
C ARG A 132 -44.52 -23.44 -9.50
N GLN A 133 -44.85 -24.70 -9.18
CA GLN A 133 -44.67 -25.82 -10.09
C GLN A 133 -45.79 -25.83 -11.16
N ASP A 134 -45.52 -25.21 -12.31
CA ASP A 134 -46.29 -25.46 -13.53
C ASP A 134 -45.50 -26.47 -14.40
N ASP A 135 -45.58 -27.73 -13.98
CA ASP A 135 -45.37 -29.01 -14.70
C ASP A 135 -44.24 -29.20 -15.74
N THR A 136 -43.20 -28.36 -15.76
CA THR A 136 -42.11 -28.47 -16.75
C THR A 136 -40.73 -28.55 -16.10
N ALA A 137 -40.40 -29.76 -15.61
CA ALA A 137 -39.09 -30.43 -15.49
C ALA A 137 -37.77 -29.66 -15.21
N SER A 138 -37.78 -28.39 -14.83
CA SER A 138 -36.57 -27.61 -14.57
C SER A 138 -36.81 -26.64 -13.42
N SER A 139 -37.12 -27.21 -12.26
CA SER A 139 -37.23 -26.45 -11.03
C SER A 139 -35.84 -26.11 -10.52
N VAL A 140 -35.52 -24.82 -10.50
CA VAL A 140 -34.29 -24.31 -9.89
C VAL A 140 -34.54 -24.12 -8.40
N ASP A 141 -33.65 -24.69 -7.59
CA ASP A 141 -33.72 -24.52 -6.14
C ASP A 141 -33.23 -23.13 -5.73
N LEU A 142 -34.15 -22.32 -5.22
CA LEU A 142 -33.94 -21.00 -4.61
C LEU A 142 -33.48 -21.10 -3.15
N ALA A 143 -33.36 -22.31 -2.58
CA ALA A 143 -32.98 -22.48 -1.18
C ALA A 143 -31.55 -22.05 -0.87
N GLY A 144 -30.70 -21.85 -1.89
CA GLY A 144 -29.36 -21.27 -1.71
C GLY A 144 -29.37 -19.95 -0.93
N GLY A 145 -30.45 -19.16 -1.06
CA GLY A 145 -30.66 -17.93 -0.27
C GLY A 145 -31.32 -18.15 1.09
N LEU A 146 -31.89 -19.31 1.41
CA LEU A 146 -32.52 -19.60 2.71
C LEU A 146 -31.53 -19.88 3.84
N ALA A 147 -30.27 -20.22 3.52
CA ALA A 147 -29.21 -20.45 4.50
C ALA A 147 -28.76 -19.17 5.26
N GLY A 148 -29.51 -18.07 5.11
CA GLY A 148 -29.14 -16.74 5.58
C GLY A 148 -28.00 -16.15 4.76
N PRO A 149 -27.65 -14.87 4.96
CA PRO A 149 -26.36 -14.40 4.49
C PRO A 149 -25.30 -15.35 5.04
N VAL A 150 -24.44 -15.88 4.17
CA VAL A 150 -23.19 -16.54 4.59
C VAL A 150 -22.66 -15.68 5.73
N LYS A 151 -22.59 -16.21 6.97
CA LYS A 151 -22.08 -15.47 8.12
C LYS A 151 -20.83 -14.75 7.63
N SER A 152 -20.93 -13.43 7.45
CA SER A 152 -19.80 -12.65 6.96
C SER A 152 -18.64 -13.03 7.86
N PRO A 153 -17.47 -13.41 7.29
CA PRO A 153 -16.36 -13.92 8.10
C PRO A 153 -16.18 -12.96 9.26
N ALA A 154 -16.36 -13.50 10.48
CA ALA A 154 -16.55 -12.71 11.69
C ALA A 154 -15.53 -11.57 11.68
N LEU A 155 -16.01 -10.33 11.63
CA LEU A 155 -15.19 -9.14 11.44
C LEU A 155 -14.03 -9.08 12.47
N GLY A 156 -14.26 -9.67 13.65
CA GLY A 156 -13.24 -9.90 14.68
C GLY A 156 -12.09 -10.84 14.29
N ARG A 157 -12.33 -11.91 13.52
CA ARG A 157 -11.25 -12.77 12.98
C ARG A 157 -10.39 -12.02 11.96
N THR A 158 -11.01 -11.23 11.10
CA THR A 158 -10.29 -10.39 10.14
C THR A 158 -9.45 -9.34 10.88
N LEU A 159 -10.04 -8.60 11.83
CA LEU A 159 -9.33 -7.61 12.65
C LEU A 159 -8.19 -8.25 13.47
N ALA A 160 -8.36 -9.47 13.98
CA ALA A 160 -7.31 -10.19 14.69
C ALA A 160 -6.12 -10.52 13.77
N ILE A 161 -6.37 -10.92 12.52
CA ILE A 161 -5.31 -11.18 11.53
C ILE A 161 -4.57 -9.89 11.18
N TRP A 162 -5.30 -8.79 10.95
CA TRP A 162 -4.69 -7.48 10.70
C TRP A 162 -3.86 -6.99 11.90
N GLY A 163 -4.37 -7.15 13.11
CA GLY A 163 -3.64 -6.83 14.33
C GLY A 163 -2.36 -7.66 14.51
N ALA A 164 -2.42 -8.97 14.27
CA ALA A 164 -1.26 -9.85 14.32
C ALA A 164 -0.21 -9.45 13.27
N ALA A 165 -0.63 -9.14 12.04
CA ALA A 165 0.26 -8.65 10.98
C ALA A 165 0.95 -7.34 11.38
N ALA A 166 0.22 -6.38 11.97
CA ALA A 166 0.79 -5.13 12.45
C ALA A 166 1.81 -5.34 13.58
N VAL A 167 1.54 -6.24 14.54
CA VAL A 167 2.48 -6.58 15.61
C VAL A 167 3.76 -7.22 15.06
N ILE A 168 3.63 -8.17 14.13
CA ILE A 168 4.78 -8.80 13.47
C ILE A 168 5.61 -7.75 12.73
N TRP A 169 4.95 -6.81 12.03
CA TRP A 169 5.63 -5.75 11.31
C TRP A 169 6.36 -4.77 12.25
N CYS A 170 5.71 -4.34 13.33
CA CYS A 170 6.34 -3.52 14.37
C CYS A 170 7.52 -4.23 15.04
N LEU A 171 7.41 -5.54 15.30
CA LEU A 171 8.50 -6.34 15.85
C LEU A 171 9.69 -6.40 14.87
N GLY A 172 9.41 -6.61 13.58
CA GLY A 172 10.42 -6.61 12.53
C GLY A 172 11.17 -5.28 12.43
N LEU A 173 10.45 -4.16 12.48
CA LEU A 173 11.07 -2.82 12.50
C LEU A 173 11.95 -2.60 13.73
N ASN A 174 11.51 -3.06 14.89
CA ASN A 174 12.26 -2.88 16.14
C ASN A 174 13.54 -3.74 16.14
N LEU A 175 13.46 -4.97 15.63
CA LEU A 175 14.61 -5.84 15.42
C LEU A 175 15.59 -5.26 14.38
N TYR A 176 15.07 -4.68 13.30
CA TYR A 176 15.89 -4.03 12.28
C TYR A 176 16.64 -2.81 12.84
N ALA A 177 15.98 -1.98 13.65
CA ALA A 177 16.62 -0.86 14.33
C ALA A 177 17.75 -1.32 15.29
N ALA A 178 17.55 -2.43 16.01
CA ALA A 178 18.58 -3.02 16.86
C ALA A 178 19.76 -3.55 16.03
N HIS A 179 19.49 -4.18 14.89
CA HIS A 179 20.54 -4.66 13.98
C HIS A 179 21.40 -3.51 13.44
N LEU A 180 20.76 -2.41 13.05
CA LEU A 180 21.45 -1.21 12.55
C LEU A 180 22.32 -0.54 13.62
N ALA A 181 21.88 -0.57 14.88
CA ALA A 181 22.66 -0.07 16.02
C ALA A 181 23.91 -0.93 16.28
N ASP A 182 23.79 -2.26 16.21
CA ASP A 182 24.90 -3.20 16.35
C ASP A 182 25.94 -3.06 15.22
N GLU A 183 25.49 -2.86 13.98
CA GLU A 183 26.37 -2.57 12.84
C GLU A 183 27.15 -1.27 13.04
N GLY A 184 26.49 -0.23 13.55
CA GLY A 184 27.10 1.06 13.85
C GLY A 184 28.21 0.96 14.91
N GLU A 185 27.98 0.19 15.97
CA GLU A 185 28.98 0.03 17.03
C GLU A 185 30.16 -0.84 16.59
N ARG A 186 29.95 -1.87 15.77
CA ARG A 186 31.03 -2.67 15.20
C ARG A 186 31.91 -1.86 14.25
N LEU A 187 31.30 -1.03 13.41
CA LEU A 187 32.04 -0.15 12.50
C LEU A 187 32.82 0.92 13.28
N ARG A 188 32.22 1.49 14.34
CA ARG A 188 32.90 2.42 15.26
C ARG A 188 34.09 1.76 15.94
N ALA A 189 33.92 0.54 16.47
CA ALA A 189 35.00 -0.21 17.12
C ALA A 189 36.15 -0.50 16.14
N TYR A 190 35.84 -0.87 14.90
CA TYR A 190 36.84 -1.07 13.85
C TYR A 190 37.60 0.21 13.50
N MET A 191 36.88 1.33 13.29
CA MET A 191 37.50 2.64 13.03
C MET A 191 38.41 3.08 14.17
N VAL A 192 38.00 2.89 15.43
CA VAL A 192 38.82 3.23 16.60
C VAL A 192 40.07 2.36 16.68
N ALA A 193 39.96 1.06 16.38
CA ALA A 193 41.11 0.15 16.36
C ALA A 193 42.13 0.54 15.28
N GLN A 194 41.67 0.87 14.08
CA GLN A 194 42.52 1.27 12.96
C GLN A 194 43.21 2.62 13.22
N VAL A 195 42.50 3.60 13.81
CA VAL A 195 43.08 4.89 14.21
C VAL A 195 44.13 4.72 15.31
N ARG A 196 43.88 3.85 16.31
CA ARG A 196 44.86 3.55 17.36
C ARG A 196 46.13 2.87 16.83
N MET A 197 46.02 2.04 15.80
CA MET A 197 47.19 1.45 15.14
C MET A 197 48.01 2.49 14.37
N ALA A 198 47.36 3.50 13.76
CA ALA A 198 48.04 4.55 13.02
C ALA A 198 48.65 5.66 13.91
N PHE A 199 48.11 5.90 15.11
CA PHE A 199 48.59 6.94 16.04
C PHE A 199 48.81 6.38 17.46
N PRO A 200 49.91 5.65 17.71
CA PRO A 200 50.15 4.94 18.98
C PRO A 200 50.54 5.80 20.20
N GLN A 201 50.50 7.14 20.14
CA GLN A 201 51.10 8.01 21.19
C GLN A 201 50.17 9.04 21.86
N LEU A 202 48.84 8.83 21.98
CA LEU A 202 47.95 9.79 22.68
C LEU A 202 46.95 9.10 23.65
N PRO A 203 46.87 9.52 24.94
CA PRO A 203 46.06 8.89 25.97
C PRO A 203 44.59 9.38 25.94
N VAL A 204 43.67 8.42 26.09
CA VAL A 204 42.22 8.52 26.40
C VAL A 204 41.50 9.82 25.97
N VAL A 205 40.75 9.72 24.87
CA VAL A 205 39.80 10.74 24.41
C VAL A 205 38.36 10.26 24.66
N LEU A 206 37.64 11.00 25.51
CA LEU A 206 36.27 10.71 25.97
C LEU A 206 35.18 10.98 24.91
N ASN A 207 35.48 11.69 23.82
CA ASN A 207 34.55 11.91 22.70
C ASN A 207 35.29 12.32 21.41
N PRO A 208 35.66 11.38 20.52
CA PRO A 208 36.51 11.66 19.35
C PRO A 208 35.84 12.56 18.32
N LEU A 209 34.50 12.51 18.20
CA LEU A 209 33.76 13.36 17.26
C LEU A 209 33.65 14.81 17.72
N GLN A 210 33.58 15.04 19.03
CA GLN A 210 33.59 16.41 19.56
C GLN A 210 34.99 17.01 19.47
N GLN A 211 36.04 16.22 19.72
CA GLN A 211 37.40 16.65 19.50
C GLN A 211 37.73 16.86 18.02
N ALA A 212 37.25 16.04 17.09
CA ALA A 212 37.43 16.27 15.66
C ALA A 212 36.73 17.56 15.19
N ARG A 213 35.51 17.85 15.68
CA ARG A 213 34.83 19.13 15.38
C ARG A 213 35.53 20.33 15.99
N GLN A 214 36.02 20.22 17.21
CA GLN A 214 36.78 21.28 17.87
C GLN A 214 38.16 21.46 17.22
N GLN A 215 38.78 20.42 16.66
CA GLN A 215 40.00 20.54 15.88
C GLN A 215 39.76 21.06 14.45
N LEU A 216 38.60 20.80 13.85
CA LEU A 216 38.23 21.43 12.57
C LEU A 216 37.92 22.92 12.74
N GLN A 217 37.32 23.30 13.88
CA GLN A 217 36.99 24.69 14.21
C GLN A 217 38.20 25.45 14.81
N GLY A 218 39.04 24.77 15.60
CA GLY A 218 40.27 25.33 16.19
C GLY A 218 41.51 25.18 15.30
N GLY A 219 41.47 24.31 14.29
CA GLY A 219 42.52 24.10 13.28
C GLY A 219 42.46 25.09 12.11
N GLN A 220 41.45 25.96 12.05
CA GLN A 220 41.48 27.21 11.30
C GLN A 220 42.08 28.31 12.19
N GLY A 221 43.30 28.05 12.67
CA GLY A 221 43.99 28.89 13.64
C GLY A 221 45.50 28.94 13.46
N GLY A 222 46.02 28.41 12.34
CA GLY A 222 47.29 28.90 11.78
C GLY A 222 46.96 30.14 10.96
N ALA A 223 47.21 31.32 11.52
CA ALA A 223 46.99 32.60 10.86
C ALA A 223 47.61 32.60 9.44
N GLY A 224 46.79 32.80 8.40
CA GLY A 224 47.24 33.26 7.08
C GLY A 224 46.96 32.38 5.85
N SER A 225 46.61 31.08 5.97
CA SER A 225 46.73 30.15 4.81
C SER A 225 45.50 29.30 4.48
N GLY A 226 44.32 29.92 4.34
CA GLY A 226 43.09 29.23 3.92
C GLY A 226 42.54 29.74 2.59
N LEU A 227 41.92 28.86 1.79
CA LEU A 227 41.25 29.21 0.52
C LEU A 227 40.35 30.45 0.66
N ALA A 228 39.58 30.55 1.74
CA ALA A 228 38.70 31.68 2.00
C ALA A 228 39.45 33.02 2.12
N ALA A 229 40.62 33.03 2.77
CA ALA A 229 41.45 34.23 2.93
C ALA A 229 42.11 34.64 1.60
N LEU A 230 42.54 33.66 0.79
CA LEU A 230 43.08 33.93 -0.56
C LEU A 230 42.01 34.44 -1.51
N LEU A 231 40.78 33.93 -1.43
CA LEU A 231 39.64 34.40 -2.22
C LEU A 231 39.20 35.81 -1.81
N ASP A 232 39.15 36.11 -0.51
CA ASP A 232 38.84 37.46 -0.02
C ASP A 232 39.91 38.47 -0.45
N GLY A 233 41.19 38.11 -0.32
CA GLY A 233 42.30 38.94 -0.78
C GLY A 233 42.29 39.16 -2.30
N ALA A 234 42.02 38.11 -3.08
CA ALA A 234 41.87 38.22 -4.53
C ALA A 234 40.69 39.13 -4.91
N GLY A 235 39.54 38.97 -4.26
CA GLY A 235 38.33 39.74 -4.55
C GLY A 235 38.49 41.24 -4.29
N GLN A 236 39.25 41.61 -3.26
CA GLN A 236 39.47 43.01 -2.91
C GLN A 236 40.58 43.68 -3.73
N VAL A 237 41.66 42.95 -4.03
CA VAL A 237 42.88 43.52 -4.65
C VAL A 237 42.93 43.31 -6.17
N MET A 238 42.20 42.33 -6.71
CA MET A 238 42.16 42.03 -8.14
C MET A 238 40.77 42.28 -8.77
N PRO A 239 40.18 43.49 -8.68
CA PRO A 239 38.89 43.78 -9.30
C PRO A 239 38.95 43.71 -10.85
N PHE A 240 40.14 43.78 -11.44
CA PHE A 240 40.36 43.62 -12.89
C PHE A 240 40.12 42.17 -13.38
N LEU A 241 40.10 41.19 -12.47
CA LEU A 241 39.75 39.80 -12.78
C LEU A 241 38.26 39.52 -12.62
N ALA A 242 37.48 40.47 -12.09
CA ALA A 242 36.04 40.29 -11.93
C ALA A 242 35.37 40.01 -13.29
N GLY A 243 34.76 38.83 -13.42
CA GLY A 243 34.12 38.37 -14.65
C GLY A 243 35.06 37.83 -15.73
N ASN A 244 36.37 37.80 -15.50
CA ASN A 244 37.40 37.39 -16.47
C ASN A 244 38.22 36.17 -16.02
N VAL A 245 37.70 35.37 -15.07
CA VAL A 245 38.33 34.13 -14.59
C VAL A 245 37.64 32.93 -15.24
N GLU A 246 38.40 32.11 -15.96
CA GLU A 246 37.92 30.87 -16.57
C GLU A 246 37.93 29.71 -15.57
N ALA A 247 39.03 29.57 -14.81
CA ALA A 247 39.18 28.50 -13.84
C ALA A 247 39.86 28.99 -12.55
N LEU A 248 39.42 28.40 -11.44
CA LEU A 248 39.98 28.60 -10.11
C LEU A 248 40.37 27.24 -9.54
N ASP A 249 41.66 27.04 -9.27
CA ASP A 249 42.19 25.79 -8.73
C ASP A 249 42.92 26.07 -7.41
N TYR A 250 42.63 25.29 -6.36
CA TYR A 250 43.29 25.39 -5.07
C TYR A 250 43.94 24.06 -4.71
N GLN A 251 45.27 24.05 -4.75
CA GLN A 251 46.10 22.89 -4.43
C GLN A 251 47.22 23.32 -3.48
N ASP A 252 47.40 22.56 -2.39
CA ASP A 252 48.52 22.69 -1.44
C ASP A 252 48.76 24.13 -0.91
N GLY A 253 47.69 24.89 -0.67
CA GLY A 253 47.79 26.25 -0.13
C GLY A 253 48.06 27.34 -1.19
N VAL A 254 48.03 26.99 -2.48
CA VAL A 254 48.19 27.91 -3.60
C VAL A 254 46.89 27.99 -4.38
N LEU A 255 46.39 29.20 -4.57
CA LEU A 255 45.24 29.50 -5.40
C LEU A 255 45.72 29.93 -6.79
N ARG A 256 45.42 29.14 -7.81
CA ARG A 256 45.71 29.45 -9.22
C ARG A 256 44.43 29.97 -9.90
N LEU A 257 44.56 31.14 -10.51
CA LEU A 257 43.53 31.82 -11.28
C LEU A 257 43.94 31.77 -12.76
N THR A 258 43.15 31.09 -13.59
CA THR A 258 43.35 31.06 -15.05
C THR A 258 42.46 32.13 -15.69
N PRO A 259 43.03 33.13 -16.40
CA PRO A 259 42.25 34.12 -17.14
C PRO A 259 41.49 33.49 -18.30
N LEU A 260 40.37 34.09 -18.65
CA LEU A 260 39.70 33.85 -19.92
C LEU A 260 40.55 34.43 -21.07
N ASP A 261 40.70 33.72 -22.20
CA ASP A 261 41.62 34.06 -23.32
C ASP A 261 41.57 35.52 -23.83
N ASP A 262 40.44 36.23 -23.66
CA ASP A 262 40.22 37.63 -24.07
C ASP A 262 40.05 38.62 -22.90
N GLY A 263 40.25 38.18 -21.64
CA GLY A 263 39.93 38.95 -20.44
C GLY A 263 41.02 38.93 -19.36
N GLY A 264 41.34 40.11 -18.80
CA GLY A 264 42.21 40.25 -17.62
C GLY A 264 43.70 40.36 -17.95
N LYS A 265 44.14 41.48 -18.54
CA LYS A 265 45.58 41.79 -18.58
C LYS A 265 46.02 42.32 -17.21
N ALA A 266 47.10 41.76 -16.66
CA ALA A 266 47.69 42.28 -15.44
C ALA A 266 48.05 43.76 -15.63
N PRO A 267 47.78 44.63 -14.64
CA PRO A 267 48.29 45.99 -14.66
C PRO A 267 49.82 45.94 -14.84
N ALA A 268 50.39 46.83 -15.67
CA ALA A 268 51.84 46.92 -15.85
C ALA A 268 52.57 47.33 -14.55
N ASP A 269 51.80 47.82 -13.57
CA ASP A 269 52.28 48.27 -12.27
C ASP A 269 52.22 47.14 -11.23
N SER A 270 53.24 47.02 -10.38
CA SER A 270 53.32 46.00 -9.32
C SER A 270 52.52 46.39 -8.06
N ALA A 271 51.75 47.47 -8.12
CA ALA A 271 50.93 47.98 -7.01
C ALA A 271 49.99 46.91 -6.42
N TRP A 272 49.37 46.08 -7.26
CA TRP A 272 48.48 45.00 -6.80
C TRP A 272 49.21 43.90 -6.02
N GLN A 273 50.50 43.67 -6.30
CA GLN A 273 51.33 42.72 -5.55
C GLN A 273 51.67 43.27 -4.17
N ALA A 274 51.93 44.58 -4.08
CA ALA A 274 52.17 45.27 -2.81
C ALA A 274 50.91 45.26 -1.92
N ASP A 275 49.73 45.47 -2.49
CA ASP A 275 48.45 45.46 -1.75
C ASP A 275 48.05 44.06 -1.26
N LEU A 276 48.48 43.00 -1.95
CA LEU A 276 48.36 41.62 -1.48
C LEU A 276 49.40 41.31 -0.40
N ALA A 277 50.63 41.78 -0.57
CA ALA A 277 51.70 41.60 0.41
C ALA A 277 51.35 42.27 1.76
N ALA A 278 50.70 43.44 1.73
CA ALA A 278 50.18 44.11 2.93
C ALA A 278 49.13 43.27 3.70
N ARG A 279 48.51 42.29 3.03
CA ARG A 279 47.54 41.36 3.60
C ARG A 279 48.16 39.98 3.91
N GLY A 280 49.49 39.85 3.81
CA GLY A 280 50.19 38.60 4.03
C GLY A 280 49.94 37.56 2.93
N ILE A 281 49.68 38.00 1.70
CA ILE A 281 49.47 37.14 0.53
C ILE A 281 50.51 37.50 -0.53
N GLU A 282 51.25 36.52 -1.03
CA GLU A 282 52.13 36.69 -2.18
C GLU A 282 51.35 36.37 -3.46
N GLY A 283 51.27 37.36 -4.36
CA GLY A 283 50.66 37.23 -5.69
C GLY A 283 51.72 37.29 -6.78
N GLN A 284 51.80 36.27 -7.63
CA GLN A 284 52.71 36.25 -8.78
C GLN A 284 51.92 36.09 -10.08
N ALA A 285 52.28 36.88 -11.09
CA ALA A 285 51.79 36.69 -12.46
C ALA A 285 52.67 35.64 -13.14
N SER A 286 52.09 34.51 -13.51
CA SER A 286 52.71 33.47 -14.34
C SER A 286 52.25 33.65 -15.79
N GLY A 287 53.02 33.20 -16.77
CA GLY A 287 52.71 33.37 -18.20
C GLY A 287 51.38 32.75 -18.67
N GLN A 288 50.70 31.98 -17.81
CA GLN A 288 49.41 31.33 -18.06
C GLN A 288 48.32 31.69 -17.01
N GLY A 289 48.57 32.65 -16.11
CA GLY A 289 47.58 33.08 -15.09
C GLY A 289 48.18 33.67 -13.82
N TRP A 290 47.40 33.82 -12.75
CA TRP A 290 47.88 34.35 -11.46
C TRP A 290 47.92 33.26 -10.40
N THR A 291 48.94 33.31 -9.55
CA THR A 291 49.08 32.41 -8.40
C THR A 291 49.15 33.23 -7.12
N LEU A 292 48.27 32.90 -6.17
CA LEU A 292 48.20 33.51 -4.85
C LEU A 292 48.53 32.47 -3.78
N ARG A 293 49.41 32.81 -2.86
CA ARG A 293 49.75 31.97 -1.71
C ARG A 293 49.89 32.83 -0.46
N ALA A 294 49.69 32.24 0.71
CA ALA A 294 50.00 32.93 1.96
C ALA A 294 51.50 33.28 2.00
N ALA A 295 51.83 34.52 2.34
CA ALA A 295 53.21 34.96 2.53
C ALA A 295 53.79 34.18 3.72
N ASN A 296 54.90 33.49 3.50
CA ASN A 296 55.60 32.79 4.57
C ASN A 296 56.41 33.86 5.33
N PRO A 297 56.32 34.00 6.66
CA PRO A 297 57.02 35.05 7.42
C PRO A 297 58.54 34.80 7.57
N SER A 298 59.22 34.33 6.53
CA SER A 298 60.66 34.09 6.53
C SER A 298 61.28 34.63 5.25
N GLY A 299 61.37 35.96 5.22
CA GLY A 299 62.21 36.74 4.32
C GLY A 299 63.03 37.73 5.14
N GLU A 300 63.83 37.25 6.08
CA GLU A 300 64.87 38.06 6.73
C GLU A 300 66.19 37.81 5.98
N GLU A 301 66.48 38.76 5.09
CA GLU A 301 67.79 39.38 4.87
C GLU A 301 68.96 38.80 5.69
N LEU A 302 69.89 38.11 5.01
CA LEU A 302 71.31 38.18 5.37
C LEU A 302 72.15 38.31 4.11
N ALA A 303 72.50 39.56 3.83
CA ALA A 303 73.61 39.95 3.00
C ALA A 303 74.94 39.38 3.56
N HIS A 304 75.75 38.85 2.64
CA HIS A 304 77.21 39.00 2.54
C HIS A 304 78.00 39.50 3.77
N VAL A 305 78.88 38.65 4.33
CA VAL A 305 80.22 39.02 4.81
C VAL A 305 81.17 37.80 4.64
N ASP A 306 82.22 38.04 3.85
CA ASP A 306 83.47 37.29 3.58
C ASP A 306 83.44 35.77 3.27
#